data_AF-A0A0T1X6A7-F1
#
_entry.id   AF-A0A0T1X6A7-F1
#
_cell.length_a   1.000
_cell.length_b   1.000
_cell.length_c   1.000
_cell.angle_alpha   90.00
_cell.angle_beta   90.00
_cell.angle_gamma   90.00
#
_symmetry.space_group_name_H-M   'P 1'
#
loop_
_entity.id
_entity.type
_entity.pdbx_description
1 polymer ?
#
loop_
_entity_poly.entity_id
_entity_poly.type
_entity_poly.pdbx_seq_one_letter_code
_entity_poly.pdbx_strand_id
1 'polypeptide(L)' 'MALVAAGPFPAISSAASPHAACTCRTKDGSRRELGQTVCIRIGDAAYLARCEMDLNVTTWKKLKDGCPEARLSLSPAST' A
#
# COMPACT_ATOMS: atom_id res chain seq x y z
N MET A 1 25.61 -37.00 36.64
CA MET A 1 24.35 -36.56 35.99
C MET A 1 24.26 -35.06 36.18
N ALA A 2 24.64 -34.28 35.16
CA ALA A 2 24.69 -32.82 35.25
C ALA A 2 23.40 -32.23 34.67
N LEU A 3 22.68 -31.45 35.47
CA LEU A 3 21.48 -30.75 35.06
C LEU A 3 21.88 -29.49 34.29
N VAL A 4 21.62 -29.48 32.97
CA VAL A 4 21.73 -28.28 32.14
C VAL A 4 20.49 -27.42 32.37
N ALA A 5 20.69 -26.24 32.98
CA ALA A 5 19.62 -25.27 33.16
C ALA A 5 19.23 -24.68 31.79
N ALA A 6 18.05 -25.05 31.29
CA ALA A 6 17.41 -24.40 30.17
C ALA A 6 16.97 -23.00 30.61
N GLY A 7 17.90 -22.04 30.53
CA GLY A 7 17.62 -20.63 30.78
C GLY A 7 16.68 -20.06 29.71
N PRO A 8 15.76 -19.15 30.07
CA PRO A 8 14.84 -18.55 29.11
C PRO A 8 15.61 -17.74 28.06
N PHE A 9 15.53 -18.16 26.81
CA PHE A 9 16.02 -17.38 25.68
C PHE A 9 15.16 -16.12 25.54
N PRO A 10 15.73 -14.91 25.50
CA PRO A 10 14.97 -13.70 25.28
C PRO A 10 14.39 -13.73 23.85
N ALA A 11 13.07 -13.84 23.74
CA ALA A 11 12.37 -13.62 22.48
C ALA A 11 12.40 -12.11 22.18
N ILE A 12 13.23 -11.70 21.22
CA ILE A 12 13.31 -10.30 20.78
C ILE A 12 12.09 -10.03 19.89
N SER A 13 11.01 -9.52 20.48
CA SER A 13 9.87 -9.01 19.72
C SER A 13 10.25 -7.67 19.08
N SER A 14 10.53 -7.69 17.78
CA SER A 14 10.71 -6.47 16.99
C SER A 14 9.34 -5.80 16.80
N ALA A 15 8.96 -4.90 17.69
CA ALA A 15 7.82 -4.03 17.44
C ALA A 15 8.13 -3.16 16.21
N ALA A 16 7.27 -3.20 15.19
CA ALA A 16 7.40 -2.32 14.04
C ALA A 16 7.44 -0.86 14.52
N SER A 17 8.45 -0.10 14.09
CA SER A 17 8.66 1.28 14.53
C SER A 17 7.36 2.10 14.37
N PRO A 18 6.99 2.93 15.37
CA PRO A 18 5.78 3.77 15.31
C PRO A 18 5.81 4.80 14.16
N HIS A 19 6.97 4.94 13.50
CA HIS A 19 7.19 5.77 12.31
C HIS A 19 7.16 4.95 11.01
N ALA A 20 6.60 3.74 11.02
CA ALA A 20 6.30 3.02 9.79
C ALA A 20 5.42 3.94 8.94
N ALA A 21 5.98 4.52 7.88
CA ALA A 21 5.28 5.43 6.98
C ALA A 21 3.92 4.81 6.62
N CYS A 22 2.84 5.42 7.10
CA CYS A 22 1.48 4.95 6.88
C CYS A 22 1.22 4.94 5.37
N THR A 23 1.20 3.74 4.81
CA THR A 23 1.07 3.51 3.36
C THR A 23 -0.11 2.60 3.11
N CYS A 24 -0.87 2.89 2.07
CA CYS A 24 -1.89 1.96 1.61
C CYS A 24 -1.24 0.83 0.83
N ARG A 25 -1.79 -0.39 0.97
CA ARG A 25 -1.29 -1.57 0.27
C ARG A 25 -2.31 -2.05 -0.75
N THR A 26 -1.89 -2.29 -1.98
CA THR A 26 -2.75 -2.92 -2.99
C THR A 26 -2.72 -4.44 -2.86
N LYS A 27 -3.65 -5.12 -3.55
CA LYS A 27 -3.75 -6.58 -3.58
C LYS A 27 -2.45 -7.24 -4.08
N ASP A 28 -1.71 -6.56 -4.96
CA ASP A 28 -0.43 -7.00 -5.49
C ASP A 28 0.74 -6.86 -4.48
N GLY A 29 0.44 -6.45 -3.25
CA GLY A 29 1.42 -6.25 -2.19
C GLY A 29 2.19 -4.95 -2.29
N SER A 30 1.95 -4.13 -3.32
CA SER A 30 2.60 -2.84 -3.52
C SER A 30 2.14 -1.81 -2.49
N ARG A 31 3.08 -1.03 -1.96
CA ARG A 31 2.80 0.10 -1.05
C ARG A 31 2.66 1.41 -1.82
N ARG A 32 1.78 2.28 -1.35
CA ARG A 32 1.49 3.60 -1.92
C ARG A 32 1.38 4.62 -0.80
N GLU A 33 1.94 5.79 -1.05
CA GLU A 33 1.96 6.87 -0.06
C GLU A 33 0.61 7.56 0.05
N LEU A 34 0.42 8.27 1.15
CA LEU A 34 -0.77 9.10 1.34
C LEU A 34 -0.92 10.09 0.18
N GLY A 35 -2.13 10.20 -0.36
CA GLY A 35 -2.44 11.04 -1.51
C GLY A 35 -2.19 10.40 -2.87
N GLN A 36 -1.47 9.28 -2.94
CA GLN A 36 -1.28 8.59 -4.23
C GLN A 36 -2.58 7.97 -4.72
N THR A 37 -2.76 8.06 -6.03
CA THR A 37 -3.92 7.51 -6.73
C THR A 37 -3.51 6.35 -7.60
N VAL A 38 -4.22 5.23 -7.50
CA VAL A 38 -3.94 4.02 -8.28
C VAL A 38 -5.23 3.41 -8.81
N CYS A 39 -5.07 2.63 -9.87
CA CYS A 39 -6.11 1.74 -10.35
C CYS A 39 -6.09 0.46 -9.52
N ILE A 40 -7.19 0.13 -8.85
CA ILE A 40 -7.36 -1.13 -8.12
C ILE A 40 -8.30 -2.03 -8.93
N ARG A 41 -7.87 -3.27 -9.18
CA ARG A 41 -8.66 -4.31 -9.85
C ARG A 41 -9.10 -5.36 -8.84
N ILE A 42 -10.40 -5.63 -8.77
CA ILE A 42 -10.98 -6.67 -7.93
C ILE A 42 -11.89 -7.53 -8.82
N GLY A 43 -11.40 -8.71 -9.19
CA GLY A 43 -12.07 -9.54 -10.21
C GLY A 43 -12.14 -8.79 -11.54
N ASP A 44 -13.33 -8.74 -12.13
CA ASP A 44 -13.60 -8.06 -13.40
C ASP A 44 -13.72 -6.53 -13.27
N ALA A 45 -13.94 -6.02 -12.06
CA ALA A 45 -14.13 -4.60 -11.81
C ALA A 45 -12.80 -3.84 -11.62
N ALA A 46 -12.74 -2.63 -12.16
CA ALA A 46 -11.65 -1.67 -11.93
C ALA A 46 -12.23 -0.42 -11.28
N TYR A 47 -11.51 0.18 -10.34
CA TYR A 47 -11.84 1.52 -9.87
C TYR A 47 -10.58 2.30 -9.54
N LEU A 48 -10.67 3.62 -9.74
CA LEU A 48 -9.65 4.56 -9.32
C LEU A 48 -9.80 4.81 -7.83
N ALA A 49 -8.73 4.59 -7.07
CA ALA A 49 -8.70 4.80 -5.63
C ALA A 49 -7.53 5.71 -5.22
N ARG A 50 -7.75 6.54 -4.22
CA ARG A 50 -6.71 7.35 -3.58
C ARG A 50 -6.43 6.84 -2.18
N CYS A 51 -5.16 6.78 -1.82
CA CYS A 51 -4.75 6.49 -0.46
C CYS A 51 -5.02 7.72 0.40
N GLU A 52 -5.92 7.61 1.37
CA GLU A 52 -6.23 8.69 2.31
C GLU A 52 -6.11 8.19 3.74
N MET A 53 -5.92 9.12 4.68
CA MET A 53 -6.00 8.82 6.10
C MET A 53 -7.42 9.14 6.58
N ASP A 54 -8.12 8.14 7.07
CA ASP A 54 -9.44 8.29 7.67
C ASP A 54 -9.40 7.76 9.10
N LEU A 55 -9.82 8.55 10.10
CA LEU A 55 -9.79 8.17 11.52
C LEU A 55 -8.45 7.56 12.00
N ASN A 56 -7.32 8.14 11.56
CA ASN A 56 -5.97 7.69 11.89
C ASN A 56 -5.58 6.30 11.30
N VAL A 57 -6.34 5.81 10.31
CA VAL A 57 -6.01 4.62 9.52
C VAL A 57 -5.90 4.94 8.04
N THR A 58 -4.96 4.31 7.34
CA THR A 58 -4.84 4.44 5.88
C THR A 58 -5.92 3.62 5.20
N THR A 59 -6.72 4.26 4.35
CA THR A 59 -7.81 3.63 3.62
C THR A 59 -7.74 3.95 2.13
N TRP A 60 -8.28 3.04 1.32
CA TRP A 60 -8.46 3.26 -0.11
C TRP A 60 -9.80 3.91 -0.37
N LYS A 61 -9.80 5.21 -0.65
CA LYS A 61 -11.02 5.93 -1.05
C LYS A 61 -11.25 5.79 -2.54
N LYS A 62 -12.40 5.23 -2.92
CA LYS A 62 -12.84 5.16 -4.31
C LYS A 62 -13.13 6.57 -4.81
N LEU A 63 -12.45 6.97 -5.89
CA LEU A 63 -12.66 8.24 -6.58
C LEU A 63 -13.64 8.10 -7.76
N LYS A 64 -13.48 7.03 -8.56
CA LYS A 64 -14.25 6.81 -9.78
C LYS A 64 -14.29 5.33 -10.16
N ASP A 65 -15.37 4.90 -10.80
CA ASP A 65 -15.48 3.62 -11.50
C ASP A 65 -14.64 3.60 -12.78
N GLY A 66 -13.90 2.51 -12.99
CA GLY A 66 -12.92 2.41 -14.07
C GLY A 66 -11.63 3.18 -13.77
N CYS A 67 -10.63 2.95 -14.61
CA CYS A 67 -9.32 3.60 -14.48
C CYS A 67 -9.08 4.55 -15.65
N PRO A 68 -8.53 5.74 -15.38
CA PRO A 68 -8.22 6.69 -16.43
C PRO A 68 -7.09 6.12 -17.30
N GLU A 69 -7.37 5.95 -18.59
CA GLU A 69 -6.34 5.66 -19.59
C GLU A 69 -5.73 6.98 -20.04
N ALA A 70 -4.41 7.10 -19.97
CA ALA A 70 -3.72 8.24 -20.53
C ALA A 70 -3.79 8.16 -22.07
N ARG A 71 -4.51 9.08 -22.71
CA ARG A 71 -4.39 9.28 -24.17
C ARG A 71 -3.14 10.09 -24.44
N LEU A 72 -2.12 9.45 -24.99
CA LEU A 72 -0.99 10.13 -25.60
C LEU A 72 -1.49 10.81 -26.87
N SER A 73 -1.81 12.10 -26.79
CA SER A 73 -1.95 12.92 -27.98
C SER A 73 -0.57 13.07 -28.60
N LEU A 74 -0.27 12.24 -29.60
CA LEU A 74 0.88 12.46 -30.48
C LEU A 74 0.61 13.78 -31.24
N SER A 75 1.04 14.90 -30.67
CA SER A 75 1.14 16.14 -31.42
C SER A 75 2.30 15.94 -32.39
N PRO A 76 2.08 15.97 -33.72
CA PRO A 76 3.19 15.85 -34.66
C PRO A 76 4.11 17.04 -34.41
N ALA A 77 5.36 16.75 -34.07
CA ALA A 77 6.39 17.74 -33.88
C ALA A 77 6.46 18.62 -35.14
N SER A 78 6.08 19.89 -34.99
CA SER A 78 6.21 20.92 -35.99
C SER A 78 7.69 20.98 -36.39
N THR A 79 7.97 20.59 -37.64
CA THR A 79 9.26 20.81 -38.31
C THR A 79 9.35 22.26 -38.75
#